data_AF-A0ABD0PMB0-F1
#
_entry.id   AF-A0ABD0PMB0-F1
#
_cell.length_a   1.000
_cell.length_b   1.000
_cell.length_c   1.000
_cell.angle_alpha   90.00
_cell.angle_beta   90.00
_cell.angle_gamma   90.00
#
_symmetry.space_group_name_H-M   'P 1'
#
loop_
_entity.id
_entity.type
_entity.pdbx_description
1 polymer ?
#
loop_
_entity_poly.entity_id
_entity_poly.type
_entity_poly.pdbx_seq_one_letter_code
_entity_poly.pdbx_strand_id
1 'polypeptide(L)'
;EDSVRVYDGEVAYLYCPLFSHPTLYSYNQTQNSSLSLLWYRQTRTHELEQPINLKLHTLYKDREYLWIQPATAQDAGLYICMLR
;
A
#
# COMPACT_ATOMS: atom_id res chain seq x y z
N GLU A 1 4.50 -16.27 3.60
CA GLU A 1 3.50 -15.17 3.61
C GLU A 1 3.95 -14.14 4.61
N ASP A 2 4.58 -13.07 4.14
CA ASP A 2 5.05 -12.01 5.04
C ASP A 2 3.86 -11.09 5.36
N SER A 3 3.39 -11.18 6.60
CA SER A 3 2.31 -10.32 7.11
C SER A 3 2.90 -9.18 7.93
N VAL A 4 2.47 -7.95 7.67
CA VAL A 4 2.82 -6.79 8.49
C VAL A 4 1.86 -6.76 9.68
N ARG A 5 2.41 -6.69 10.91
CA ARG A 5 1.65 -6.58 12.15
C ARG A 5 2.02 -5.29 12.85
N VAL A 6 1.02 -4.54 13.27
CA VAL A 6 1.17 -3.20 13.85
C VAL A 6 0.24 -3.10 15.05
N TYR A 7 0.68 -2.41 16.11
CA TYR A 7 -0.17 -2.13 17.26
C TYR A 7 -1.16 -1.01 16.96
N ASP A 8 -2.32 -1.05 17.60
CA ASP A 8 -3.33 0.01 17.49
C ASP A 8 -2.74 1.35 17.97
N GLY A 9 -2.90 2.40 17.17
CA GLY A 9 -2.34 3.73 17.43
C GLY A 9 -0.94 3.97 16.84
N GLU A 10 -0.20 2.92 16.47
CA GLU A 10 1.14 3.03 15.89
C GLU A 10 1.11 3.30 14.38
N VAL A 11 2.27 3.62 13.80
CA VAL A 11 2.40 3.82 12.35
C VAL A 11 2.55 2.48 11.64
N ALA A 12 1.73 2.23 10.62
CA ALA A 12 1.89 1.10 9.72
C ALA A 12 2.64 1.51 8.45
N TYR A 13 3.70 0.77 8.14
CA TYR A 13 4.51 0.93 6.93
C TYR A 13 4.31 -0.26 6.01
N LEU A 14 3.70 -0.05 4.86
CA LEU A 14 3.46 -1.09 3.87
C LEU A 14 4.37 -0.85 2.66
N TYR A 15 5.34 -1.74 2.48
CA TYR A 15 6.21 -1.73 1.30
C TYR A 15 5.55 -2.51 0.15
N CYS A 16 5.57 -1.96 -1.07
CA CYS A 16 5.08 -2.68 -2.24
C CYS A 16 6.07 -3.77 -2.70
N PRO A 17 5.70 -5.07 -2.63
CA PRO A 17 6.65 -6.16 -2.94
C PRO A 17 7.12 -6.21 -4.40
N LEU A 18 6.42 -5.54 -5.33
CA LEU A 18 6.86 -5.43 -6.73
C LEU A 18 8.27 -4.84 -6.85
N PHE A 19 8.67 -3.98 -5.92
CA PHE A 19 9.98 -3.33 -5.91
C PHE A 19 11.03 -4.08 -5.07
N SER A 20 10.70 -5.24 -4.47
CA SER A 20 11.69 -6.06 -3.73
C SER A 20 12.84 -6.57 -4.62
N HIS A 21 12.63 -6.59 -5.94
CA HIS A 21 13.62 -7.00 -6.93
C HIS A 21 13.89 -5.84 -7.90
N PRO A 22 14.80 -4.90 -7.56
CA PRO A 22 15.00 -3.65 -8.30
C PRO A 22 15.54 -3.83 -9.72
N THR A 23 16.06 -5.03 -10.05
CA THR A 23 16.47 -5.40 -11.41
C THR A 23 15.29 -5.63 -12.35
N LEU A 24 14.11 -5.95 -11.81
CA LEU A 24 12.87 -6.13 -12.56
C LEU A 24 12.03 -4.86 -12.56
N TYR A 25 11.82 -4.27 -11.38
CA TYR A 25 11.04 -3.05 -11.21
C TYR A 25 11.72 -2.12 -10.21
N SER A 26 12.10 -0.94 -10.68
CA SER A 26 12.56 0.17 -9.85
C SER A 26 11.50 1.27 -9.80
N TYR A 27 11.20 1.79 -8.61
CA TYR A 27 10.22 2.86 -8.45
C TYR A 27 10.54 4.07 -9.34
N ASN A 28 11.81 4.48 -9.37
CA ASN A 28 12.27 5.60 -10.19
C ASN A 28 12.08 5.33 -11.70
N GLN A 29 12.33 4.11 -12.16
CA GLN A 29 12.09 3.74 -13.55
C GLN A 29 10.60 3.75 -13.88
N THR A 30 9.75 3.26 -12.97
CA THR A 30 8.30 3.32 -13.16
C THR A 30 7.74 4.75 -13.19
N GLN A 31 8.28 5.67 -12.40
CA GLN A 31 7.87 7.09 -12.44
C GLN A 31 8.24 7.78 -13.76
N ASN A 32 9.30 7.34 -14.42
CA ASN A 32 9.74 7.89 -15.70
C ASN A 32 9.08 7.21 -16.91
N SER A 33 8.19 6.24 -16.69
CA SER A 33 7.41 5.58 -17.74
C SER A 33 5.95 6.04 -17.70
N SER A 34 5.09 5.43 -18.52
CA SER A 34 3.64 5.66 -18.46
C SER A 34 2.94 4.92 -17.31
N LEU A 35 3.70 4.22 -16.45
CA LEU A 35 3.14 3.42 -15.36
C LEU A 35 2.98 4.24 -14.08
N SER A 36 1.94 3.91 -13.33
CA SER A 36 1.58 4.52 -12.06
C SER A 36 1.41 3.44 -10.98
N LEU A 37 2.02 3.67 -9.82
CA LEU A 37 1.80 2.83 -8.65
C LEU A 37 0.47 3.19 -7.98
N LEU A 38 -0.44 2.23 -7.95
CA LEU A 38 -1.75 2.33 -7.31
C LEU A 38 -1.84 1.36 -6.14
N TRP A 39 -2.62 1.74 -5.12
CA TRP A 39 -2.88 0.91 -3.96
C TRP A 39 -4.37 0.61 -3.86
N TYR A 40 -4.67 -0.64 -3.57
CA TYR A 40 -6.01 -1.15 -3.32
C TYR A 40 -6.03 -1.89 -1.99
N ARG A 41 -7.24 -2.04 -1.43
CA ARG A 41 -7.48 -2.78 -0.21
C ARG A 41 -8.68 -3.69 -0.38
N GLN A 42 -8.51 -4.93 0.07
CA GLN A 42 -9.59 -5.87 0.28
C GLN A 42 -9.78 -6.02 1.79
N THR A 43 -10.97 -5.65 2.27
CA THR A 43 -11.34 -5.82 3.67
C THR A 43 -12.03 -7.17 3.86
N ARG A 44 -12.11 -7.67 5.09
CA ARG A 44 -12.79 -8.94 5.36
C ARG A 44 -14.29 -8.91 5.04
N THR A 45 -14.90 -7.72 4.99
CA THR A 45 -16.34 -7.54 4.76
C THR A 45 -16.69 -7.27 3.30
N HIS A 46 -15.69 -7.05 2.43
CA HIS A 46 -15.91 -6.75 1.02
C HIS A 46 -15.14 -7.75 0.15
N GLU A 47 -15.85 -8.46 -0.71
CA GLU A 47 -15.24 -9.43 -1.63
C GLU A 47 -14.39 -8.75 -2.72
N LEU A 48 -14.72 -7.51 -3.09
CA LEU A 48 -14.03 -6.75 -4.14
C LEU A 48 -12.94 -5.82 -3.57
N GLU A 49 -11.82 -5.73 -4.29
CA GLU A 49 -10.78 -4.74 -4.02
C GLU A 49 -11.27 -3.31 -4.26
N GLN A 50 -10.94 -2.39 -3.36
CA GLN A 50 -11.30 -0.98 -3.46
C GLN A 50 -10.04 -0.11 -3.51
N PRO A 51 -10.00 0.96 -4.31
CA PRO A 51 -8.85 1.85 -4.34
C PRO A 51 -8.67 2.55 -2.98
N ILE A 52 -7.42 2.70 -2.55
CA ILE A 52 -7.09 3.46 -1.35
C ILE A 52 -7.44 4.94 -1.55
N ASN A 53 -8.23 5.49 -0.64
CA ASN A 53 -8.58 6.91 -0.65
C ASN A 53 -7.49 7.75 0.04
N LEU A 54 -6.51 8.21 -0.74
CA LEU A 54 -5.43 9.09 -0.27
C LEU A 54 -5.90 10.50 0.14
N LYS A 55 -7.19 10.83 0.04
CA LYS A 55 -7.76 12.05 0.63
C LYS A 55 -8.01 11.90 2.13
N LEU A 56 -7.96 10.68 2.66
CA LEU A 56 -8.05 10.44 4.10
C LEU A 56 -6.76 10.90 4.77
N HIS A 57 -6.89 11.69 5.83
CA HIS A 57 -5.75 12.25 6.57
C HIS A 57 -4.94 11.21 7.33
N THR A 58 -5.36 9.94 7.38
CA THR A 58 -4.61 8.86 8.02
C THR A 58 -3.78 8.05 7.03
N LEU A 59 -3.94 8.27 5.72
CA LEU A 59 -3.33 7.46 4.66
C LEU A 59 -2.43 8.32 3.77
N TYR A 60 -1.16 7.95 3.70
CA TYR A 60 -0.16 8.68 2.93
C TYR A 60 0.59 7.75 2.00
N LYS A 61 0.64 8.10 0.72
CA LYS A 61 1.51 7.41 -0.24
C LYS A 61 2.84 8.16 -0.30
N ASP A 62 3.93 7.46 0.00
CA ASP A 62 5.28 7.97 -0.20
C ASP A 62 6.10 6.95 -1.00
N ARG A 63 6.45 7.34 -2.22
CA ARG A 63 7.11 6.47 -3.20
C ARG A 63 6.44 5.08 -3.33
N GLU A 64 7.18 4.01 -3.04
CA GLU A 64 6.73 2.61 -3.04
C GLU A 64 6.05 2.16 -1.73
N TYR A 65 5.87 3.07 -0.78
CA TYR A 65 5.25 2.81 0.51
C TYR A 65 3.84 3.39 0.60
N LEU A 66 2.99 2.70 1.36
CA LEU A 66 1.74 3.22 1.90
C LEU A 66 1.86 3.28 3.43
N TRP A 67 1.58 4.46 3.98
CA TRP A 67 1.67 4.75 5.40
C TRP A 67 0.27 4.91 5.96
N ILE A 68 0.04 4.33 7.14
CA ILE A 68 -1.20 4.49 7.90
C ILE A 68 -0.84 5.04 9.27
N GLN A 69 -1.35 6.23 9.61
CA GLN A 69 -1.05 6.89 10.87
C GLN A 69 -2.24 7.71 11.40
N PRO A 70 -2.77 7.40 12.60
CA PRO A 70 -2.54 6.17 13.35
C PRO A 70 -3.18 4.96 12.65
N ALA A 71 -2.56 3.78 12.74
CA ALA A 71 -3.19 2.54 12.30
C ALA A 71 -4.23 2.07 13.34
N THR A 72 -5.38 1.58 12.86
CA THR A 72 -6.41 1.02 13.74
C THR A 72 -6.77 -0.42 13.37
N ALA A 73 -7.52 -1.10 14.23
CA ALA A 73 -8.07 -2.42 13.92
C ALA A 73 -8.93 -2.42 12.63
N GLN A 74 -9.56 -1.28 12.29
CA GLN A 74 -10.31 -1.10 11.04
C GLN A 74 -9.42 -0.99 9.81
N ASP A 75 -8.10 -0.88 9.94
CA ASP A 75 -7.14 -0.90 8.85
C ASP A 75 -6.65 -2.31 8.49
N ALA A 76 -7.03 -3.33 9.26
CA ALA A 76 -6.67 -4.72 8.96
C ALA A 76 -7.28 -5.20 7.63
N GLY A 77 -6.47 -5.85 6.79
CA GLY A 77 -6.92 -6.38 5.50
C GLY A 77 -5.75 -6.73 4.58
N LEU A 78 -6.08 -7.11 3.35
CA LEU A 78 -5.11 -7.32 2.29
C LEU A 78 -4.90 -6.00 1.54
N TYR A 79 -3.65 -5.56 1.47
CA TYR A 79 -3.25 -4.40 0.68
C TYR A 79 -2.56 -4.87 -0.59
N ILE A 80 -2.99 -4.33 -1.71
CA ILE A 80 -2.55 -4.74 -3.05
C ILE A 80 -1.92 -3.51 -3.68
N CYS A 81 -0.66 -3.63 -4.12
CA CYS A 81 -0.01 -2.63 -4.94
C CYS A 81 0.03 -3.08 -6.40
N MET A 82 -0.30 -2.18 -7.32
CA MET A 82 -0.42 -2.48 -8.74
C MET A 82 0.26 -1.37 -9.57
N LEU A 83 0.93 -1.76 -10.66
CA LEU A 83 1.41 -0.84 -11.69
C LEU A 83 0.40 -0.82 -12.84
N ARG A 84 -0.08 0.37 -13.21
CA ARG A 84 -0.97 0.59 -14.37
C ARG A 84 -0.50 1.76 -15.21
#